data_AF-A0A433Q935-F1
#
_entry.id   AF-A0A433Q935-F1
#
_cell.length_a   1.000
_cell.length_b   1.000
_cell.length_c   1.000
_cell.angle_alpha   90.00
_cell.angle_beta   90.00
_cell.angle_gamma   90.00
#
_symmetry.space_group_name_H-M   'P 1'
#
loop_
_entity.id
_entity.type
_entity.pdbx_description
1 polymer ?
#
loop_
_entity_poly.entity_id
_entity_poly.type
_entity_poly.pdbx_seq_one_letter_code
_entity_poly.pdbx_strand_id
1 'polypeptide(L)'
;MQCRDGSFCCQYMVIAHMDQYLHPFNTPCRDTPFACTSTNDNHTTKFSHACKYGAQCRELSDSKHMKNFIHIGRPLCFQGAACMDLLNEEHLDLFSHPEIADIRSPCKHRQECKDRSQLCHIADYAHPSEGPPISSLGETCQDMNFSANAQEIIKATDAYFKKKGKNFQVPEEVVEWVKRLRPAHRVRPRIFKSILAHHHVMSADHILKLKNPKWASHEARHHPLVKKICEENKFGEIEQKHLEDLVECAVLVAHGNAASDPQLPSWVEDLALKKEACTQFLKSEEMKPLIDLGDRLVKATGDLAANPGGIGYEVDKLLGTNEHVFSILGPHTESKLRSFTPSVPIHSKEAVKKFHNSKLHPSCNDWAKAAAADICAQVMVTTGNTQITLDDVKKEWMNRDSHFVFEAHLPSLIPLSFVDKIIIPKQLGKLIAFLL
;
A
#
# COMPACT_ATOMS: atom_id res chain seq x y z
N MET A 1 -22.21 -5.17 23.77
CA MET A 1 -23.25 -4.33 23.10
C MET A 1 -23.31 -4.72 21.63
N GLN A 2 -24.41 -4.55 20.89
CA GLN A 2 -24.35 -4.80 19.44
C GLN A 2 -23.49 -3.74 18.74
N CYS A 3 -22.66 -4.17 17.79
CA CYS A 3 -21.90 -3.26 16.92
C CYS A 3 -22.87 -2.46 16.06
N ARG A 4 -22.72 -1.13 15.99
CA ARG A 4 -23.59 -0.26 15.20
C ARG A 4 -23.50 -0.52 13.70
N ASP A 5 -22.31 -0.92 13.24
CA ASP A 5 -22.06 -1.19 11.83
C ASP A 5 -22.47 -2.62 11.45
N GLY A 6 -22.82 -3.46 12.42
CA GLY A 6 -23.22 -4.85 12.20
C GLY A 6 -22.22 -5.60 11.32
N SER A 7 -22.71 -6.10 10.19
CA SER A 7 -21.95 -6.84 9.17
C SER A 7 -21.01 -5.97 8.33
N PHE A 8 -21.20 -4.65 8.36
CA PHE A 8 -20.36 -3.66 7.66
C PHE A 8 -19.25 -3.08 8.56
N CYS A 9 -19.01 -3.71 9.70
CA CYS A 9 -18.06 -3.23 10.69
C CYS A 9 -16.64 -3.20 10.12
N CYS A 10 -16.15 -2.03 9.74
CA CYS A 10 -14.77 -1.80 9.29
C CYS A 10 -13.69 -2.03 10.37
N GLN A 11 -14.10 -2.21 11.64
CA GLN A 11 -13.21 -2.50 12.77
C GLN A 11 -13.12 -4.00 13.08
N TYR A 12 -13.53 -4.87 12.16
CA TYR A 12 -13.61 -6.32 12.40
C TYR A 12 -12.25 -6.98 12.72
N MET A 13 -11.13 -6.35 12.36
CA MET A 13 -9.79 -6.83 12.71
C MET A 13 -9.26 -6.31 14.04
N VAL A 14 -9.96 -5.37 14.68
CA VAL A 14 -9.51 -4.78 15.95
C VAL A 14 -9.97 -5.68 17.10
N ILE A 15 -9.06 -6.45 17.69
CA ILE A 15 -9.37 -7.44 18.75
C ILE A 15 -10.20 -6.82 19.88
N ALA A 16 -9.77 -5.66 20.39
CA ALA A 16 -10.48 -4.96 21.46
C ALA A 16 -11.93 -4.56 21.10
N HIS A 17 -12.20 -4.28 19.82
CA HIS A 17 -13.55 -4.00 19.34
C HIS A 17 -14.39 -5.29 19.27
N MET A 18 -13.82 -6.36 18.73
CA MET A 18 -14.47 -7.67 18.64
C MET A 18 -14.80 -8.28 20.01
N ASP A 19 -14.02 -7.98 21.04
CA ASP A 19 -14.29 -8.42 22.42
C ASP A 19 -15.42 -7.61 23.09
N GLN A 20 -15.59 -6.34 22.70
CA GLN A 20 -16.55 -5.42 23.32
C GLN A 20 -17.93 -5.43 22.67
N TYR A 21 -17.97 -5.73 21.36
CA TYR A 21 -19.18 -5.64 20.55
C TYR A 21 -19.57 -7.00 19.98
N LEU A 22 -20.88 -7.24 19.93
CA LEU A 22 -21.48 -8.39 19.28
C LEU A 22 -21.77 -8.03 17.83
N HIS A 23 -21.38 -8.93 16.94
CA HIS A 23 -21.59 -8.81 15.50
C HIS A 23 -22.56 -9.90 15.02
N PRO A 24 -23.25 -9.67 13.88
CA PRO A 24 -24.08 -10.72 13.29
C PRO A 24 -23.25 -11.88 12.71
N PHE A 25 -21.95 -11.67 12.53
CA PHE A 25 -21.00 -12.62 11.97
C PHE A 25 -20.15 -13.33 13.05
N ASN A 26 -19.66 -14.53 12.73
CA ASN A 26 -18.68 -15.27 13.54
C ASN A 26 -17.34 -14.53 13.61
N THR A 27 -16.45 -14.95 14.52
CA THR A 27 -15.08 -14.40 14.61
C THR A 27 -14.44 -14.28 13.22
N PRO A 28 -13.95 -13.09 12.82
CA PRO A 28 -13.31 -12.92 11.52
C PRO A 28 -12.11 -13.85 11.35
N CYS A 29 -11.97 -14.41 10.16
CA CYS A 29 -10.76 -15.13 9.79
C CYS A 29 -9.60 -14.15 9.78
N ARG A 30 -8.49 -14.51 10.44
CA ARG A 30 -7.27 -13.68 10.48
C ARG A 30 -6.74 -13.34 9.08
N ASP A 31 -6.95 -14.25 8.12
CA ASP A 31 -6.39 -14.15 6.78
C ASP A 31 -7.37 -13.55 5.75
N THR A 32 -8.56 -13.12 6.18
CA THR A 32 -9.49 -12.37 5.32
C THR A 32 -9.01 -10.93 5.12
N PRO A 33 -9.23 -10.26 3.96
CA PRO A 33 -9.94 -10.72 2.76
C PRO A 33 -9.12 -11.49 1.73
N PHE A 34 -7.78 -11.47 1.77
CA PHE A 34 -6.97 -11.88 0.62
C PHE A 34 -6.08 -13.13 0.84
N ALA A 35 -5.80 -13.50 2.09
CA ALA A 35 -4.80 -14.52 2.41
C ALA A 35 -5.42 -15.89 2.78
N CYS A 36 -6.72 -15.95 3.07
CA CYS A 36 -7.37 -17.21 3.41
C CYS A 36 -7.69 -18.04 2.16
N THR A 37 -7.04 -19.19 2.00
CA THR A 37 -7.31 -20.16 0.93
C THR A 37 -8.07 -21.39 1.42
N SER A 38 -8.50 -21.41 2.69
CA SER A 38 -9.14 -22.56 3.30
C SER A 38 -10.57 -22.75 2.79
N THR A 39 -10.81 -23.85 2.10
CA THR A 39 -12.15 -24.28 1.66
C THR A 39 -12.79 -25.28 2.63
N ASN A 40 -12.14 -25.54 3.77
CA ASN A 40 -12.62 -26.50 4.76
C ASN A 40 -13.92 -25.99 5.41
N ASP A 41 -14.99 -26.78 5.35
CA ASP A 41 -16.29 -26.45 5.95
C ASP A 41 -16.20 -26.13 7.45
N ASN A 42 -15.31 -26.80 8.19
CA ASN A 42 -15.09 -26.51 9.61
C ASN A 42 -14.46 -25.12 9.82
N HIS A 43 -13.65 -24.65 8.89
CA HIS A 43 -13.07 -23.30 8.94
C HIS A 43 -14.10 -22.24 8.56
N THR A 44 -14.79 -22.44 7.44
CA THR A 44 -15.76 -21.47 6.89
C THR A 44 -17.03 -21.36 7.73
N THR A 45 -17.36 -22.37 8.54
CA THR A 45 -18.46 -22.29 9.53
C THR A 45 -18.05 -21.69 10.86
N LYS A 46 -16.76 -21.72 11.21
CA LYS A 46 -16.23 -21.16 12.46
C LYS A 46 -15.79 -19.71 12.31
N PHE A 47 -15.27 -19.33 11.15
CA PHE A 47 -14.69 -18.01 10.91
C PHE A 47 -15.38 -17.27 9.77
N SER A 48 -15.62 -15.99 9.97
CA SER A 48 -16.23 -15.14 8.94
C SER A 48 -15.19 -14.60 7.97
N HIS A 49 -15.58 -14.48 6.71
CA HIS A 49 -14.71 -13.95 5.65
C HIS A 49 -15.32 -12.70 5.04
N ALA A 50 -14.54 -11.91 4.32
CA ALA A 50 -15.08 -10.76 3.63
C ALA A 50 -15.96 -11.23 2.46
N CYS A 51 -17.18 -10.72 2.38
CA CYS A 51 -18.05 -10.93 1.24
C CYS A 51 -17.43 -10.27 0.02
N LYS A 52 -17.27 -11.05 -1.06
CA LYS A 52 -16.67 -10.53 -2.28
C LYS A 52 -17.43 -9.38 -2.94
N TYR A 53 -18.72 -9.25 -2.66
CA TYR A 53 -19.58 -8.20 -3.24
C TYR A 53 -19.80 -6.99 -2.33
N GLY A 54 -19.20 -6.97 -1.13
CA GLY A 54 -19.25 -5.82 -0.23
C GLY A 54 -20.66 -5.24 -0.07
N ALA A 55 -20.82 -3.94 -0.38
CA ALA A 55 -22.09 -3.23 -0.29
C ALA A 55 -23.14 -3.61 -1.35
N GLN A 56 -22.74 -4.33 -2.39
CA GLN A 56 -23.63 -4.80 -3.47
C GLN A 56 -24.08 -6.25 -3.28
N CYS A 57 -23.79 -6.87 -2.13
CA CYS A 57 -24.21 -8.23 -1.85
C CYS A 57 -25.74 -8.38 -1.87
N ARG A 58 -26.25 -9.35 -2.65
CA ARG A 58 -27.69 -9.65 -2.75
C ARG A 58 -28.20 -10.52 -1.59
N GLU A 59 -27.29 -11.11 -0.82
CA GLU A 59 -27.58 -12.06 0.26
C GLU A 59 -27.61 -11.38 1.64
N LEU A 60 -27.78 -10.05 1.68
CA LEU A 60 -27.84 -9.29 2.94
C LEU A 60 -29.02 -9.68 3.84
N SER A 61 -30.06 -10.31 3.27
CA SER A 61 -31.21 -10.85 4.02
C SER A 61 -31.04 -12.31 4.45
N ASP A 62 -30.01 -13.02 3.96
CA ASP A 62 -29.77 -14.41 4.37
C ASP A 62 -29.00 -14.44 5.70
N SER A 63 -29.67 -14.88 6.76
CA SER A 63 -29.08 -14.96 8.10
C SER A 63 -27.86 -15.89 8.16
N LYS A 64 -27.78 -16.93 7.31
CA LYS A 64 -26.61 -17.81 7.26
C LYS A 64 -25.43 -17.09 6.59
N HIS A 65 -25.67 -16.40 5.48
CA HIS A 65 -24.65 -15.57 4.83
C HIS A 65 -24.12 -14.48 5.77
N MET A 66 -25.02 -13.73 6.41
CA MET A 66 -24.68 -12.66 7.34
C MET A 66 -23.90 -13.14 8.57
N LYS A 67 -24.00 -14.44 8.90
CA LYS A 67 -23.22 -15.06 9.96
C LYS A 67 -21.80 -15.43 9.53
N ASN A 68 -21.59 -15.73 8.26
CA ASN A 68 -20.30 -16.21 7.74
C ASN A 68 -19.52 -15.14 6.97
N PHE A 69 -20.14 -13.99 6.69
CA PHE A 69 -19.53 -12.96 5.86
C PHE A 69 -19.59 -11.55 6.45
N ILE A 70 -18.54 -10.79 6.17
CA ILE A 70 -18.31 -9.40 6.55
C ILE A 70 -18.37 -8.55 5.29
N HIS A 71 -19.16 -7.49 5.25
CA HIS A 71 -19.38 -6.70 4.05
C HIS A 71 -18.55 -5.43 4.09
N ILE A 72 -17.46 -5.40 3.33
CA ILE A 72 -16.62 -4.21 3.21
C ILE A 72 -17.25 -3.29 2.16
N GLY A 73 -17.76 -2.14 2.57
CA GLY A 73 -18.36 -1.18 1.65
C GLY A 73 -17.31 -0.31 0.95
N ARG A 74 -17.31 -0.28 -0.39
CA ARG A 74 -16.63 0.75 -1.17
C ARG A 74 -17.64 1.79 -1.67
N PRO A 75 -17.18 3.01 -2.02
CA PRO A 75 -18.03 3.97 -2.72
C PRO A 75 -18.56 3.39 -4.03
N LEU A 76 -19.84 3.62 -4.33
CA LEU A 76 -20.41 3.25 -5.63
C LEU A 76 -19.78 4.09 -6.74
N CYS A 77 -19.50 3.47 -7.88
CA CYS A 77 -19.12 4.23 -9.07
C CYS A 77 -20.26 5.15 -9.49
N PHE A 78 -19.95 6.43 -9.74
CA PHE A 78 -20.95 7.42 -10.17
C PHE A 78 -21.59 7.08 -11.53
N GLN A 79 -20.87 6.34 -12.39
CA GLN A 79 -21.38 5.87 -13.68
C GLN A 79 -22.16 4.55 -13.56
N GLY A 80 -22.12 3.89 -12.40
CA GLY A 80 -22.83 2.62 -12.14
C GLY A 80 -22.57 1.55 -13.20
N ALA A 81 -23.64 1.01 -13.77
CA ALA A 81 -23.58 0.00 -14.84
C ALA A 81 -23.15 0.55 -16.20
N ALA A 82 -23.20 1.87 -16.41
CA ALA A 82 -22.80 2.53 -17.66
C ALA A 82 -21.31 2.90 -17.67
N CYS A 83 -20.54 2.44 -16.69
CA CYS A 83 -19.13 2.78 -16.57
C CYS A 83 -18.31 2.18 -17.71
N MET A 84 -17.49 3.01 -18.34
CA MET A 84 -16.59 2.58 -19.42
C MET A 84 -15.21 2.12 -18.90
N ASP A 85 -14.92 2.35 -17.62
CA ASP A 85 -13.63 2.06 -16.99
C ASP A 85 -13.58 0.67 -16.34
N LEU A 86 -14.47 -0.26 -16.74
CA LEU A 86 -14.51 -1.63 -16.20
C LEU A 86 -13.29 -2.48 -16.58
N LEU A 87 -12.45 -2.03 -17.51
CA LEU A 87 -11.16 -2.68 -17.83
C LEU A 87 -10.00 -2.13 -16.99
N ASN A 88 -10.24 -1.04 -16.26
CA ASN A 88 -9.23 -0.44 -15.41
C ASN A 88 -9.30 -1.10 -14.02
N GLU A 89 -8.33 -1.97 -13.74
CA GLU A 89 -8.21 -2.68 -12.47
C GLU A 89 -8.14 -1.72 -11.27
N GLU A 90 -7.49 -0.57 -11.43
CA GLU A 90 -7.40 0.46 -10.38
C GLU A 90 -8.77 1.07 -10.07
N HIS A 91 -9.55 1.36 -11.12
CA HIS A 91 -10.90 1.87 -10.96
C HIS A 91 -11.80 0.87 -10.22
N LEU A 92 -11.71 -0.41 -10.59
CA LEU A 92 -12.45 -1.49 -9.93
C LEU A 92 -12.00 -1.75 -8.47
N ASP A 93 -10.76 -1.42 -8.13
CA ASP A 93 -10.26 -1.51 -6.75
C ASP A 93 -10.76 -0.36 -5.87
N LEU A 94 -11.14 0.77 -6.46
CA LEU A 94 -11.60 1.97 -5.75
C LEU A 94 -13.14 2.07 -5.65
N PHE A 95 -13.87 1.56 -6.64
CA PHE A 95 -15.32 1.74 -6.73
C PHE A 95 -16.07 0.40 -6.83
N SER A 96 -17.20 0.32 -6.13
CA SER A 96 -18.15 -0.78 -6.30
C SER A 96 -18.97 -0.60 -7.57
N HIS A 97 -19.16 -1.71 -8.29
CA HIS A 97 -20.04 -1.81 -9.44
C HIS A 97 -21.11 -2.89 -9.22
N PRO A 98 -22.30 -2.73 -9.82
CA PRO A 98 -23.27 -3.81 -9.86
C PRO A 98 -22.66 -5.04 -10.55
N GLU A 99 -22.85 -6.21 -9.94
CA GLU A 99 -22.47 -7.53 -10.50
C GLU A 99 -20.96 -7.78 -10.66
N ILE A 100 -20.11 -6.86 -10.19
CA ILE A 100 -18.67 -7.06 -10.10
C ILE A 100 -18.31 -7.20 -8.62
N ALA A 101 -17.52 -8.22 -8.29
CA ALA A 101 -17.01 -8.37 -6.94
C ALA A 101 -16.06 -7.21 -6.59
N ASP A 102 -16.22 -6.63 -5.41
CA ASP A 102 -15.25 -5.71 -4.82
C ASP A 102 -13.93 -6.45 -4.51
N ILE A 103 -14.03 -7.71 -4.06
CA ILE A 103 -12.88 -8.55 -3.73
C ILE A 103 -12.80 -9.67 -4.76
N ARG A 104 -12.04 -9.42 -5.82
CA ARG A 104 -11.87 -10.36 -6.93
C ARG A 104 -10.73 -11.33 -6.66
N SER A 105 -10.90 -12.57 -7.08
CA SER A 105 -9.83 -13.56 -6.97
C SER A 105 -8.73 -13.25 -7.97
N PRO A 106 -7.45 -13.48 -7.66
CA PRO A 106 -6.40 -13.37 -8.66
C PRO A 106 -6.70 -14.29 -9.85
N CYS A 107 -6.67 -13.75 -11.07
CA CYS A 107 -6.81 -14.54 -12.28
C CYS A 107 -5.67 -15.56 -12.37
N LYS A 108 -6.01 -16.85 -12.51
CA LYS A 108 -5.02 -17.93 -12.67
C LYS A 108 -4.13 -17.76 -13.91
N HIS A 109 -4.67 -17.15 -14.96
CA HIS A 109 -3.96 -16.88 -16.22
C HIS A 109 -3.24 -15.52 -16.22
N ARG A 110 -3.42 -14.71 -15.18
CA ARG A 110 -2.75 -13.41 -15.00
C ARG A 110 -2.79 -12.58 -16.31
N GLN A 111 -1.65 -12.13 -16.81
CA GLN A 111 -1.58 -11.30 -18.01
C GLN A 111 -1.94 -12.05 -19.31
N GLU A 112 -1.85 -13.38 -19.33
CA GLU A 112 -2.18 -14.22 -20.49
C GLU A 112 -3.68 -14.54 -20.58
N CYS A 113 -4.47 -13.98 -19.68
CA CYS A 113 -5.91 -14.16 -19.69
C CYS A 113 -6.52 -13.55 -20.95
N LYS A 114 -6.95 -14.42 -21.86
CA LYS A 114 -7.70 -14.03 -23.08
C LYS A 114 -9.07 -13.45 -22.76
N ASP A 115 -9.57 -13.72 -21.56
CA ASP A 115 -10.88 -13.28 -21.09
C ASP A 115 -10.82 -11.96 -20.32
N ARG A 116 -9.66 -11.26 -20.30
CA ARG A 116 -9.49 -9.99 -19.57
C ARG A 116 -10.44 -8.87 -20.00
N SER A 117 -10.98 -8.94 -21.21
CA SER A 117 -11.98 -7.99 -21.72
C SER A 117 -13.43 -8.47 -21.52
N GLN A 118 -13.63 -9.71 -21.07
CA GLN A 118 -14.93 -10.29 -20.86
C GLN A 118 -15.49 -9.84 -19.51
N LEU A 119 -16.63 -9.16 -19.52
CA LEU A 119 -17.26 -8.64 -18.30
C LEU A 119 -17.53 -9.73 -17.26
N CYS A 120 -17.92 -10.93 -17.69
CA CYS A 120 -18.14 -12.06 -16.79
C CYS A 120 -16.86 -12.52 -16.08
N HIS A 121 -15.69 -12.37 -16.72
CA HIS A 121 -14.40 -12.70 -16.12
C HIS A 121 -13.92 -11.59 -15.20
N ILE A 122 -14.04 -10.34 -15.63
CA ILE A 122 -13.74 -9.14 -14.82
C ILE A 122 -14.55 -9.12 -13.53
N ALA A 123 -15.80 -9.59 -13.58
CA ALA A 123 -16.68 -9.64 -12.42
C ALA A 123 -16.10 -10.43 -11.24
N ASP A 124 -15.32 -11.47 -11.50
CA ASP A 124 -14.84 -12.41 -10.49
C ASP A 124 -13.31 -12.39 -10.31
N TYR A 125 -12.57 -11.94 -11.32
CA TYR A 125 -11.12 -12.05 -11.36
C TYR A 125 -10.42 -10.69 -11.49
N ALA A 126 -9.43 -10.48 -10.63
CA ALA A 126 -8.50 -9.37 -10.72
C ALA A 126 -7.27 -9.81 -11.50
N HIS A 127 -6.76 -8.93 -12.34
CA HIS A 127 -5.45 -9.09 -12.94
C HIS A 127 -4.47 -8.20 -12.18
N PRO A 128 -3.26 -8.69 -11.86
CA PRO A 128 -2.26 -7.80 -11.30
C PRO A 128 -2.05 -6.62 -12.25
N SER A 129 -2.03 -5.40 -11.71
CA SER A 129 -1.26 -4.32 -12.34
C SER A 129 0.15 -4.86 -12.60
N GLU A 130 0.84 -4.41 -13.65
CA GLU A 130 2.03 -5.06 -14.24
C GLU A 130 3.27 -5.25 -13.31
N GLY A 131 3.15 -5.04 -12.01
CA GLY A 131 4.16 -5.30 -10.99
C GLY A 131 3.96 -6.62 -10.22
N PRO A 132 4.98 -7.07 -9.45
CA PRO A 132 4.81 -8.18 -8.52
C PRO A 132 3.77 -7.85 -7.44
N PRO A 133 3.25 -8.86 -6.73
CA PRO A 133 2.24 -8.65 -5.71
C PRO A 133 2.71 -7.59 -4.72
N ILE A 134 1.87 -6.58 -4.52
CA ILE A 134 2.01 -5.66 -3.39
C ILE A 134 2.09 -6.53 -2.15
N SER A 135 3.20 -6.45 -1.41
CA SER A 135 3.30 -7.12 -0.11
C SER A 135 2.13 -6.62 0.73
N SER A 136 1.33 -7.52 1.29
CA SER A 136 0.20 -7.15 2.14
C SER A 136 0.66 -6.12 3.16
N LEU A 137 -0.17 -5.10 3.43
CA LEU A 137 0.04 -4.16 4.53
C LEU A 137 0.40 -5.01 5.76
N GLY A 138 1.65 -4.92 6.22
CA GLY A 138 2.20 -5.85 7.21
C GLY A 138 1.41 -5.82 8.52
N GLU A 139 1.75 -6.75 9.41
CA GLU A 139 1.16 -6.90 10.75
C GLU A 139 1.13 -5.59 11.58
N THR A 140 1.89 -4.58 11.18
CA THR A 140 2.05 -3.27 11.83
C THR A 140 0.83 -2.36 11.87
N CYS A 141 -0.19 -2.60 11.03
CA CYS A 141 -1.45 -1.84 11.09
C CYS A 141 -2.58 -2.58 11.80
N GLN A 142 -2.37 -3.83 12.25
CA GLN A 142 -3.43 -4.67 12.82
C GLN A 142 -4.03 -4.09 14.11
N ASP A 143 -3.27 -3.28 14.83
CA ASP A 143 -3.73 -2.63 16.08
C ASP A 143 -4.31 -1.22 15.88
N MET A 144 -4.28 -0.67 14.65
CA MET A 144 -4.78 0.69 14.40
C MET A 144 -6.26 0.69 14.07
N ASN A 145 -7.06 1.28 14.96
CA ASN A 145 -8.49 1.49 14.74
C ASN A 145 -8.74 2.79 13.96
N PHE A 146 -8.51 2.76 12.65
CA PHE A 146 -8.63 3.92 11.77
C PHE A 146 -10.01 4.60 11.83
N SER A 147 -11.08 3.82 12.02
CA SER A 147 -12.44 4.35 12.14
C SER A 147 -12.66 5.07 13.47
N ALA A 148 -12.19 4.51 14.58
CA ALA A 148 -12.21 5.22 15.87
C ALA A 148 -11.32 6.47 15.83
N ASN A 149 -10.17 6.41 15.15
CA ASN A 149 -9.31 7.56 14.97
C ASN A 149 -10.02 8.69 14.22
N ALA A 150 -10.70 8.37 13.11
CA ALA A 150 -11.50 9.34 12.36
C ALA A 150 -12.57 10.00 13.24
N GLN A 151 -13.33 9.19 13.99
CA GLN A 151 -14.35 9.68 14.90
C GLN A 151 -13.79 10.58 16.02
N GLU A 152 -12.69 10.19 16.66
CA GLU A 152 -12.08 10.98 17.72
C GLU A 152 -11.45 12.27 17.19
N ILE A 153 -10.91 12.27 15.97
CA ILE A 153 -10.44 13.49 15.29
C ILE A 153 -11.61 14.45 15.04
N ILE A 154 -12.73 13.96 14.49
CA ILE A 154 -13.94 14.78 14.26
C ILE A 154 -14.44 15.35 15.58
N LYS A 155 -14.57 14.52 16.61
CA LYS A 155 -15.02 14.96 17.93
C LYS A 155 -14.10 16.00 18.56
N ALA A 156 -12.78 15.83 18.45
CA ALA A 156 -11.81 16.78 18.97
C ALA A 156 -11.85 18.12 18.23
N THR A 157 -11.97 18.09 16.90
CA THR A 157 -12.07 19.29 16.06
C THR A 157 -13.41 20.01 16.23
N ASP A 158 -14.53 19.29 16.33
CA ASP A 158 -15.84 19.86 16.66
C ASP A 158 -15.84 20.58 18.02
N ALA A 159 -15.23 19.98 19.04
CA ALA A 159 -15.07 20.61 20.35
C ALA A 159 -14.22 21.89 20.27
N TYR A 160 -13.16 21.87 19.46
CA TYR A 160 -12.32 23.03 19.20
C TYR A 160 -13.10 24.15 18.49
N PHE A 161 -13.84 23.83 17.42
CA PHE A 161 -14.66 24.77 16.66
C PHE A 161 -15.75 25.42 17.53
N LYS A 162 -16.38 24.65 18.43
CA LYS A 162 -17.34 25.17 19.42
C LYS A 162 -16.70 26.17 20.37
N LYS A 163 -15.51 25.89 20.91
CA LYS A 163 -14.78 26.80 21.81
C LYS A 163 -14.38 28.11 21.15
N LYS A 164 -14.13 28.10 19.83
CA LYS A 164 -13.87 29.32 19.05
C LYS A 164 -15.13 30.13 18.73
N GLY A 165 -16.30 29.69 19.20
CA GLY A 165 -17.55 30.47 19.20
C GLY A 165 -18.23 30.63 17.85
N LYS A 166 -17.94 29.76 16.86
CA LYS A 166 -18.31 30.02 15.45
C LYS A 166 -19.26 29.02 14.80
N ASN A 167 -19.75 27.97 15.49
CA ASN A 167 -20.50 26.87 14.86
C ASN A 167 -19.88 26.45 13.50
N PHE A 168 -18.55 26.47 13.43
CA PHE A 168 -17.85 26.27 12.17
C PHE A 168 -18.12 24.87 11.65
N GLN A 169 -18.52 24.81 10.38
CA GLN A 169 -18.67 23.57 9.65
C GLN A 169 -17.54 23.49 8.63
N VAL A 170 -16.93 22.32 8.53
CA VAL A 170 -15.91 22.05 7.52
C VAL A 170 -16.54 22.24 6.14
N PRO A 171 -15.99 23.09 5.26
CA PRO A 171 -16.54 23.28 3.93
C PRO A 171 -16.47 21.97 3.12
N GLU A 172 -17.56 21.61 2.45
CA GLU A 172 -17.63 20.39 1.63
C GLU A 172 -16.57 20.39 0.52
N GLU A 173 -16.22 21.56 -0.02
CA GLU A 173 -15.15 21.72 -1.00
C GLU A 173 -13.77 21.27 -0.49
N VAL A 174 -13.50 21.37 0.83
CA VAL A 174 -12.27 20.89 1.45
C VAL A 174 -12.31 19.37 1.58
N VAL A 175 -13.47 18.80 1.93
CA VAL A 175 -13.67 17.33 1.98
C VAL A 175 -13.46 16.71 0.60
N GLU A 176 -14.10 17.27 -0.43
CA GLU A 176 -13.92 16.83 -1.82
C GLU A 176 -12.50 17.04 -2.32
N TRP A 177 -11.80 18.09 -1.87
CA TRP A 177 -10.39 18.27 -2.19
C TRP A 177 -9.51 17.22 -1.53
N VAL A 178 -9.75 16.87 -0.27
CA VAL A 178 -9.02 15.81 0.44
C VAL A 178 -9.19 14.46 -0.25
N LYS A 179 -10.41 14.12 -0.70
CA LYS A 179 -10.67 12.88 -1.47
C LYS A 179 -9.85 12.77 -2.77
N ARG A 180 -9.43 13.91 -3.33
CA ARG A 180 -8.62 13.98 -4.56
C ARG A 180 -7.11 13.98 -4.32
N LEU A 181 -6.66 14.03 -3.06
CA LEU A 181 -5.23 13.99 -2.76
C LEU A 181 -4.65 12.64 -3.17
N ARG A 182 -3.48 12.69 -3.82
CA ARG A 182 -2.72 11.49 -4.22
C ARG A 182 -1.44 11.40 -3.41
N PRO A 183 -1.07 10.20 -2.93
CA PRO A 183 0.18 10.01 -2.21
C PRO A 183 1.38 10.35 -3.11
N ALA A 184 2.40 10.98 -2.55
CA ALA A 184 3.62 11.33 -3.27
C ALA A 184 4.86 10.85 -2.53
N HIS A 185 5.76 10.16 -3.23
CA HIS A 185 7.05 9.71 -2.74
C HIS A 185 8.16 10.62 -3.27
N ARG A 186 8.76 11.42 -2.37
CA ARG A 186 9.87 12.32 -2.71
C ARG A 186 11.20 11.59 -2.53
N VAL A 187 12.06 11.68 -3.54
CA VAL A 187 13.28 10.88 -3.59
C VAL A 187 14.46 11.65 -4.20
N ARG A 188 15.69 11.36 -3.74
CA ARG A 188 16.90 11.93 -4.35
C ARG A 188 17.25 11.18 -5.65
N PRO A 189 17.89 11.82 -6.66
CA PRO A 189 18.29 11.16 -7.91
C PRO A 189 19.04 9.85 -7.75
N ARG A 190 19.95 9.76 -6.76
CA ARG A 190 20.68 8.51 -6.47
C ARG A 190 19.72 7.37 -6.06
N ILE A 191 18.78 7.66 -5.15
CA ILE A 191 17.80 6.70 -4.65
C ILE A 191 16.80 6.33 -5.75
N PHE A 192 16.40 7.30 -6.58
CA PHE A 192 15.51 7.05 -7.71
C PHE A 192 16.11 6.09 -8.73
N LYS A 193 17.42 6.17 -9.00
CA LYS A 193 18.10 5.19 -9.85
C LYS A 193 17.98 3.77 -9.30
N SER A 194 18.06 3.60 -7.99
CA SER A 194 17.87 2.29 -7.36
C SER A 194 16.42 1.83 -7.43
N ILE A 195 15.45 2.73 -7.21
CA ILE A 195 14.01 2.43 -7.40
C ILE A 195 13.75 1.93 -8.84
N LEU A 196 14.30 2.62 -9.84
CA LEU A 196 14.20 2.20 -11.24
C LEU A 196 14.86 0.84 -11.48
N ALA A 197 16.02 0.59 -10.87
CA ALA A 197 16.71 -0.69 -11.02
C ALA A 197 15.91 -1.85 -10.40
N HIS A 198 15.27 -1.64 -9.25
CA HIS A 198 14.45 -2.66 -8.60
C HIS A 198 13.04 -2.76 -9.17
N HIS A 199 12.56 -1.76 -9.92
CA HIS A 199 11.17 -1.59 -10.30
C HIS A 199 10.18 -1.45 -9.12
N HIS A 200 10.70 -1.04 -7.95
CA HIS A 200 9.93 -0.94 -6.72
C HIS A 200 10.29 0.29 -5.91
N VAL A 201 9.27 0.87 -5.29
CA VAL A 201 9.43 1.70 -4.09
C VAL A 201 9.35 0.76 -2.88
N MET A 202 10.31 0.87 -1.95
CA MET A 202 10.52 -0.10 -0.87
C MET A 202 10.64 0.59 0.49
N SER A 203 10.16 -0.08 1.54
CA SER A 203 10.38 0.36 2.92
C SER A 203 11.82 0.18 3.35
N ALA A 204 12.21 0.88 4.42
CA ALA A 204 13.55 0.75 4.99
C ALA A 204 13.83 -0.71 5.44
N ASP A 205 12.84 -1.37 6.04
CA ASP A 205 12.93 -2.79 6.41
C ASP A 205 13.10 -3.71 5.20
N HIS A 206 12.34 -3.47 4.12
CA HIS A 206 12.49 -4.25 2.89
C HIS A 206 13.88 -4.08 2.28
N ILE A 207 14.42 -2.86 2.27
CA ILE A 207 15.80 -2.59 1.81
C ILE A 207 16.83 -3.36 2.67
N LEU A 208 16.60 -3.50 3.97
CA LEU A 208 17.49 -4.29 4.84
C LEU A 208 17.40 -5.79 4.54
N LYS A 209 16.21 -6.32 4.24
CA LYS A 209 16.02 -7.72 3.83
C LYS A 209 16.78 -8.04 2.54
N LEU A 210 16.84 -7.11 1.59
CA LEU A 210 17.62 -7.25 0.34
C LEU A 210 19.14 -7.33 0.56
N LYS A 211 19.65 -7.10 1.78
CA LYS A 211 21.06 -7.40 2.10
C LYS A 211 21.32 -8.91 2.21
N ASN A 212 20.28 -9.70 2.47
CA ASN A 212 20.40 -11.15 2.52
C ASN A 212 20.43 -11.71 1.09
N PRO A 213 21.50 -12.42 0.66
CA PRO A 213 21.63 -12.90 -0.71
C PRO A 213 20.47 -13.80 -1.15
N LYS A 214 19.99 -14.69 -0.27
CA LYS A 214 18.88 -15.61 -0.59
C LYS A 214 17.56 -14.86 -0.80
N TRP A 215 17.33 -13.83 0.00
CA TRP A 215 16.13 -13.00 -0.14
C TRP A 215 16.20 -12.16 -1.41
N ALA A 216 17.33 -11.50 -1.65
CA ALA A 216 17.54 -10.67 -2.83
C ALA A 216 17.43 -11.47 -4.13
N SER A 217 18.01 -12.66 -4.19
CA SER A 217 17.95 -13.53 -5.37
C SER A 217 16.53 -14.02 -5.64
N HIS A 218 15.80 -14.39 -4.59
CA HIS A 218 14.40 -14.80 -4.70
C HIS A 218 13.51 -13.67 -5.24
N GLU A 219 13.65 -12.44 -4.74
CA GLU A 219 12.86 -11.30 -5.23
C GLU A 219 13.22 -10.93 -6.67
N ALA A 220 14.51 -11.01 -7.03
CA ALA A 220 15.00 -10.62 -8.35
C ALA A 220 14.45 -11.49 -9.50
N ARG A 221 14.10 -12.74 -9.24
CA ARG A 221 13.51 -13.62 -10.28
C ARG A 221 12.22 -13.04 -10.85
N HIS A 222 11.51 -12.20 -10.10
CA HIS A 222 10.26 -11.55 -10.51
C HIS A 222 10.49 -10.22 -11.23
N HIS A 223 11.73 -9.90 -11.61
CA HIS A 223 12.05 -8.63 -12.25
C HIS A 223 11.38 -8.50 -13.64
N PRO A 224 10.79 -7.33 -13.99
CA PRO A 224 10.06 -7.15 -15.25
C PRO A 224 10.86 -7.45 -16.54
N LEU A 225 12.19 -7.39 -16.47
CA LEU A 225 13.08 -7.77 -17.57
C LEU A 225 12.91 -9.23 -18.00
N VAL A 226 12.69 -10.16 -17.05
CA VAL A 226 12.46 -11.57 -17.36
C VAL A 226 11.22 -11.70 -18.24
N LYS A 227 10.11 -11.10 -17.78
CA LYS A 227 8.83 -11.08 -18.51
C LYS A 227 8.96 -10.44 -19.89
N LYS A 228 9.65 -9.30 -19.98
CA LYS A 228 9.89 -8.61 -21.24
C LYS A 228 10.59 -9.51 -22.26
N ILE A 229 11.65 -10.21 -21.85
CA ILE A 229 12.38 -11.12 -22.74
C ILE A 229 11.49 -12.30 -23.16
N CYS A 230 10.70 -12.85 -22.22
CA CYS A 230 9.74 -13.90 -22.56
C CYS A 230 8.72 -13.45 -23.60
N GLU A 231 8.16 -12.24 -23.45
CA GLU A 231 7.16 -11.69 -24.37
C GLU A 231 7.74 -11.41 -25.76
N GLU A 232 8.92 -10.79 -25.82
CA GLU A 232 9.63 -10.49 -27.08
C GLU A 232 9.96 -11.75 -27.88
N ASN A 233 10.22 -12.87 -27.18
CA ASN A 233 10.59 -14.15 -27.79
C ASN A 233 9.46 -15.19 -27.83
N LYS A 234 8.27 -14.86 -27.31
CA LYS A 234 7.09 -15.76 -27.21
C LYS A 234 7.39 -17.07 -26.45
N PHE A 235 8.14 -16.96 -25.37
CA PHE A 235 8.50 -18.06 -24.49
C PHE A 235 7.33 -18.48 -23.59
N GLY A 236 7.31 -19.77 -23.23
CA GLY A 236 6.34 -20.33 -22.29
C GLY A 236 6.87 -20.38 -20.86
N GLU A 237 6.14 -21.07 -19.99
CA GLU A 237 6.44 -21.18 -18.56
C GLU A 237 7.80 -21.85 -18.28
N ILE A 238 8.21 -22.81 -19.11
CA ILE A 238 9.46 -23.56 -18.93
C ILE A 238 10.66 -22.64 -19.15
N GLU A 239 10.68 -21.94 -20.29
CA GLU A 239 11.74 -20.99 -20.60
C GLU A 239 11.76 -19.84 -19.60
N GLN A 240 10.60 -19.31 -19.22
CA GLN A 240 10.50 -18.30 -18.17
C GLN A 240 11.15 -18.78 -16.87
N LYS A 241 10.85 -20.01 -16.43
CA LYS A 241 11.43 -20.57 -15.21
C LYS A 241 12.95 -20.68 -15.28
N HIS A 242 13.51 -21.02 -16.44
CA HIS A 242 14.95 -21.01 -16.66
C HIS A 242 15.57 -19.61 -16.57
N LEU A 243 14.89 -18.59 -17.12
CA LEU A 243 15.34 -17.19 -16.99
C LEU A 243 15.24 -16.66 -15.56
N GLU A 244 14.19 -17.04 -14.82
CA GLU A 244 14.04 -16.75 -13.39
C GLU A 244 15.19 -17.33 -12.57
N ASP A 245 15.50 -18.62 -12.76
CA ASP A 245 16.64 -19.29 -12.12
C ASP A 245 17.98 -18.65 -12.49
N LEU A 246 18.14 -18.23 -13.75
CA LEU A 246 19.35 -17.55 -14.22
C LEU A 246 19.56 -16.23 -13.46
N VAL A 247 18.51 -15.42 -13.31
CA VAL A 247 18.57 -14.14 -12.56
C VAL A 247 18.84 -14.39 -11.08
N GLU A 248 18.22 -15.41 -10.49
CA GLU A 248 18.46 -15.80 -9.11
C GLU A 248 19.95 -16.09 -8.87
N CYS A 249 20.56 -16.95 -9.70
CA CYS A 249 22.00 -17.25 -9.63
C CYS A 249 22.88 -16.03 -9.92
N ALA A 250 22.50 -15.16 -10.87
CA ALA A 250 23.25 -13.96 -11.19
C ALA A 250 23.33 -12.99 -9.99
N VAL A 251 22.24 -12.84 -9.24
CA VAL A 251 22.21 -12.02 -8.01
C VAL A 251 23.05 -12.65 -6.90
N LEU A 252 23.00 -13.98 -6.72
CA LEU A 252 23.85 -14.68 -5.74
C LEU A 252 25.34 -14.46 -6.03
N VAL A 253 25.76 -14.63 -7.29
CA VAL A 253 27.15 -14.38 -7.71
C VAL A 253 27.54 -12.91 -7.48
N ALA A 254 26.68 -11.96 -7.83
CA ALA A 254 26.94 -10.55 -7.59
C ALA A 254 27.10 -10.22 -6.09
N HIS A 255 26.27 -10.82 -5.22
CA HIS A 255 26.43 -10.71 -3.77
C HIS A 255 27.74 -11.33 -3.28
N GLY A 256 28.06 -12.54 -3.75
CA GLY A 256 29.28 -13.24 -3.39
C GLY A 256 30.54 -12.47 -3.79
N ASN A 257 30.54 -11.85 -4.97
CA ASN A 257 31.62 -10.96 -5.42
C ASN A 257 31.74 -9.70 -4.54
N ALA A 258 30.61 -9.08 -4.19
CA ALA A 258 30.62 -7.84 -3.39
C ALA A 258 31.06 -8.06 -1.94
N ALA A 259 30.80 -9.25 -1.38
CA ALA A 259 31.07 -9.58 0.02
C ALA A 259 32.24 -10.57 0.23
N SER A 260 32.86 -11.06 -0.85
CA SER A 260 33.83 -12.18 -0.81
C SER A 260 33.27 -13.41 -0.08
N ASP A 261 32.04 -13.82 -0.42
CA ASP A 261 31.33 -14.92 0.24
C ASP A 261 31.98 -16.28 -0.04
N PRO A 262 32.20 -17.15 0.97
CA PRO A 262 32.76 -18.49 0.77
C PRO A 262 31.96 -19.39 -0.18
N GLN A 263 30.66 -19.13 -0.37
CA GLN A 263 29.79 -19.90 -1.29
C GLN A 263 29.93 -19.45 -2.75
N LEU A 264 30.65 -18.36 -3.04
CA LEU A 264 30.81 -17.81 -4.38
C LEU A 264 31.22 -18.86 -5.44
N PRO A 265 32.18 -19.78 -5.18
CA PRO A 265 32.54 -20.80 -6.18
C PRO A 265 31.34 -21.66 -6.61
N SER A 266 30.53 -22.12 -5.64
CA SER A 266 29.30 -22.89 -5.90
C SER A 266 28.30 -22.09 -6.72
N TRP A 267 28.07 -20.82 -6.39
CA TRP A 267 27.12 -19.98 -7.13
C TRP A 267 27.59 -19.67 -8.55
N VAL A 268 28.90 -19.58 -8.78
CA VAL A 268 29.49 -19.42 -10.12
C VAL A 268 29.28 -20.66 -10.97
N GLU A 269 29.45 -21.85 -10.38
CA GLU A 269 29.16 -23.14 -11.02
C GLU A 269 27.67 -23.25 -11.38
N ASP A 270 26.77 -22.94 -10.43
CA ASP A 270 25.32 -22.94 -10.65
C ASP A 270 24.93 -21.96 -11.76
N LEU A 271 25.48 -20.74 -11.74
CA LEU A 271 25.23 -19.75 -12.78
C LEU A 271 25.70 -20.24 -14.17
N ALA A 272 26.82 -20.95 -14.25
CA ALA A 272 27.30 -21.52 -15.50
C ALA A 272 26.33 -22.58 -16.06
N LEU A 273 25.81 -23.46 -15.20
CA LEU A 273 24.81 -24.46 -15.57
C LEU A 273 23.51 -23.81 -16.06
N LYS A 274 23.03 -22.76 -15.37
CA LYS A 274 21.81 -22.04 -15.78
C LYS A 274 22.01 -21.27 -17.09
N LYS A 275 23.20 -20.71 -17.33
CA LYS A 275 23.55 -20.11 -18.63
C LYS A 275 23.48 -21.14 -19.75
N GLU A 276 24.08 -22.31 -19.57
CA GLU A 276 24.06 -23.39 -20.56
C GLU A 276 22.64 -23.91 -20.84
N ALA A 277 21.78 -23.98 -19.83
CA ALA A 277 20.37 -24.30 -20.05
C ALA A 277 19.68 -23.23 -20.92
N CYS A 278 19.95 -21.94 -20.67
CA CYS A 278 19.34 -20.84 -21.41
C CYS A 278 19.85 -20.70 -22.85
N THR A 279 21.07 -21.14 -23.17
CA THR A 279 21.60 -21.06 -24.56
C THR A 279 20.85 -21.94 -25.54
N GLN A 280 20.04 -22.88 -25.06
CA GLN A 280 19.18 -23.73 -25.89
C GLN A 280 18.07 -22.95 -26.60
N PHE A 281 17.65 -21.80 -26.02
CA PHE A 281 16.52 -21.03 -26.53
C PHE A 281 16.76 -19.51 -26.56
N LEU A 282 17.81 -18.99 -25.93
CA LEU A 282 18.14 -17.56 -25.87
C LEU A 282 19.60 -17.30 -26.27
N LYS A 283 19.83 -16.31 -27.13
CA LYS A 283 21.19 -15.95 -27.56
C LYS A 283 21.96 -15.26 -26.43
N SER A 284 23.29 -15.40 -26.45
CA SER A 284 24.18 -14.81 -25.43
C SER A 284 24.00 -13.29 -25.27
N GLU A 285 23.77 -12.56 -26.37
CA GLU A 285 23.54 -11.12 -26.36
C GLU A 285 22.24 -10.74 -25.64
N GLU A 286 21.19 -11.55 -25.81
CA GLU A 286 19.87 -11.35 -25.20
C GLU A 286 19.84 -11.81 -23.73
N MET A 287 20.69 -12.77 -23.38
CA MET A 287 20.88 -13.25 -22.01
C MET A 287 21.71 -12.30 -21.16
N LYS A 288 22.65 -11.56 -21.77
CA LYS A 288 23.56 -10.65 -21.06
C LYS A 288 22.84 -9.66 -20.14
N PRO A 289 21.75 -8.98 -20.54
CA PRO A 289 20.98 -8.11 -19.65
C PRO A 289 20.48 -8.77 -18.36
N LEU A 290 20.14 -10.07 -18.38
CA LEU A 290 19.69 -10.81 -17.20
C LEU A 290 20.85 -11.13 -16.25
N ILE A 291 22.03 -11.39 -16.80
CA ILE A 291 23.24 -11.64 -16.00
C ILE A 291 23.71 -10.31 -15.38
N ASP A 292 23.78 -9.25 -16.18
CA ASP A 292 24.18 -7.91 -15.75
C ASP A 292 23.17 -7.31 -14.72
N LEU A 293 21.93 -7.82 -14.70
CA LEU A 293 20.92 -7.43 -13.71
C LEU A 293 21.38 -7.76 -12.28
N GLY A 294 22.11 -8.86 -12.07
CA GLY A 294 22.64 -9.24 -10.76
C GLY A 294 23.46 -8.12 -10.13
N ASP A 295 24.52 -7.69 -10.82
CA ASP A 295 25.39 -6.61 -10.38
C ASP A 295 24.62 -5.29 -10.20
N ARG A 296 23.67 -5.02 -11.12
CA ARG A 296 22.84 -3.81 -11.06
C ARG A 296 21.99 -3.76 -9.79
N LEU A 297 21.32 -4.86 -9.44
CA LEU A 297 20.46 -4.95 -8.26
C LEU A 297 21.28 -4.91 -6.97
N VAL A 298 22.38 -5.65 -6.88
CA VAL A 298 23.25 -5.63 -5.70
C VAL A 298 23.82 -4.24 -5.45
N LYS A 299 24.29 -3.57 -6.52
CA LYS A 299 24.75 -2.18 -6.44
C LYS A 299 23.62 -1.23 -6.04
N ALA A 300 22.43 -1.38 -6.61
CA ALA A 300 21.27 -0.56 -6.28
C ALA A 300 20.85 -0.71 -4.82
N THR A 301 20.80 -1.94 -4.30
CA THR A 301 20.58 -2.24 -2.88
C THR A 301 21.64 -1.61 -1.99
N GLY A 302 22.92 -1.71 -2.37
CA GLY A 302 24.01 -1.05 -1.65
C GLY A 302 23.86 0.48 -1.62
N ASP A 303 23.51 1.08 -2.75
CA ASP A 303 23.25 2.51 -2.88
C ASP A 303 22.04 2.97 -2.03
N LEU A 304 21.00 2.14 -1.91
CA LEU A 304 19.84 2.37 -1.03
C LEU A 304 20.23 2.26 0.44
N ALA A 305 20.90 1.17 0.82
CA ALA A 305 21.27 0.87 2.19
C ALA A 305 22.31 1.85 2.77
N ALA A 306 23.16 2.42 1.92
CA ALA A 306 24.14 3.42 2.30
C ALA A 306 23.56 4.84 2.39
N ASN A 307 22.27 5.04 2.14
CA ASN A 307 21.64 6.35 2.21
C ASN A 307 21.55 6.83 3.66
N PRO A 308 22.23 7.94 4.03
CA PRO A 308 22.20 8.47 5.39
C PRO A 308 20.86 9.14 5.75
N GLY A 309 19.98 9.38 4.76
CA GLY A 309 18.67 9.99 4.98
C GLY A 309 17.56 8.96 5.09
N GLY A 310 16.83 8.96 6.21
CA GLY A 310 15.57 8.24 6.37
C GLY A 310 15.68 6.75 6.71
N ILE A 311 16.89 6.20 6.88
CA ILE A 311 17.08 4.80 7.29
C ILE A 311 17.69 4.77 8.69
N GLY A 312 16.94 4.22 9.65
CA GLY A 312 17.47 3.88 10.97
C GLY A 312 17.22 4.89 12.10
N TYR A 313 16.28 5.82 11.95
CA TYR A 313 15.82 6.59 13.11
C TYR A 313 15.16 5.64 14.12
N GLU A 314 15.60 5.68 15.38
CA GLU A 314 15.03 4.80 16.40
C GLU A 314 13.53 5.03 16.62
N VAL A 315 13.06 6.27 16.43
CA VAL A 315 11.64 6.60 16.47
C VAL A 315 10.85 5.86 15.39
N ASP A 316 11.44 5.60 14.21
CA ASP A 316 10.73 4.90 13.15
C ASP A 316 10.51 3.43 13.49
N LYS A 317 11.52 2.79 14.10
CA LYS A 317 11.39 1.42 14.62
C LYS A 317 10.38 1.35 15.76
N LEU A 318 10.39 2.34 16.65
CA LEU A 318 9.44 2.42 17.76
C LEU A 318 7.99 2.55 17.27
N LEU A 319 7.79 3.26 16.16
CA LEU A 319 6.48 3.51 15.57
C LEU A 319 6.08 2.50 14.47
N GLY A 320 6.97 1.55 14.14
CA GLY A 320 6.79 0.59 13.04
C GLY A 320 6.78 1.21 11.64
N THR A 321 7.17 2.48 11.51
CA THR A 321 7.11 3.23 10.25
C THR A 321 8.18 2.80 9.25
N ASN A 322 9.28 2.21 9.73
CA ASN A 322 10.36 1.65 8.91
C ASN A 322 9.89 0.48 8.03
N GLU A 323 8.74 -0.13 8.32
CA GLU A 323 8.17 -1.24 7.56
C GLU A 323 7.32 -0.79 6.37
N HIS A 324 7.08 0.52 6.22
CA HIS A 324 6.27 1.12 5.15
C HIS A 324 7.11 1.96 4.19
N VAL A 325 6.62 2.20 2.97
CA VAL A 325 7.25 3.02 1.90
C VAL A 325 7.20 4.55 2.21
N PHE A 326 7.28 4.91 3.49
CA PHE A 326 6.80 6.15 4.16
C PHE A 326 5.46 5.96 4.84
N SER A 327 5.23 6.83 5.82
CA SER A 327 4.30 6.59 6.90
C SER A 327 3.70 7.89 7.40
N ILE A 328 2.48 8.23 7.01
CA ILE A 328 1.41 8.78 7.87
C ILE A 328 0.12 8.78 7.04
N LEU A 329 -1.09 8.76 7.58
CA LEU A 329 -2.30 9.10 6.83
C LEU A 329 -3.03 10.03 7.78
N GLY A 330 -2.66 11.29 7.74
CA GLY A 330 -2.92 12.22 8.84
C GLY A 330 -1.83 13.31 8.89
N PRO A 331 -1.92 14.25 9.82
CA PRO A 331 -0.86 15.23 10.00
C PRO A 331 0.39 14.58 10.60
N HIS A 332 1.56 14.80 9.98
CA HIS A 332 2.86 14.47 10.57
C HIS A 332 3.19 15.50 11.64
N THR A 333 2.51 15.40 12.78
CA THR A 333 2.78 16.30 13.89
C THR A 333 3.94 15.74 14.71
N GLU A 334 5.10 16.39 14.60
CA GLU A 334 5.87 16.71 15.80
C GLU A 334 4.87 17.14 16.89
N SER A 335 5.08 16.71 18.13
CA SER A 335 4.19 16.85 19.30
C SER A 335 3.54 18.23 19.57
N LYS A 336 3.83 19.26 18.75
CA LYS A 336 3.42 20.67 18.84
C LYS A 336 2.31 21.10 17.86
N LEU A 337 2.07 20.41 16.73
CA LEU A 337 1.23 20.95 15.64
C LEU A 337 -0.28 20.64 15.72
N ARG A 338 -0.71 19.63 16.50
CA ARG A 338 -2.11 19.53 16.94
C ARG A 338 -2.27 20.34 18.21
N SER A 339 -2.21 21.66 18.10
CA SER A 339 -2.26 22.60 19.24
C SER A 339 -3.57 22.53 20.03
N PHE A 340 -4.57 21.83 19.50
CA PHE A 340 -5.84 21.51 20.14
C PHE A 340 -5.84 20.14 20.87
N THR A 341 -4.70 19.44 20.92
CA THR A 341 -4.51 18.21 21.70
C THR A 341 -3.40 18.40 22.74
N PRO A 342 -3.47 17.75 23.93
CA PRO A 342 -2.44 17.90 24.97
C PRO A 342 -1.04 17.51 24.48
N SER A 343 -0.02 18.26 24.89
CA SER A 343 1.39 17.92 24.62
C SER A 343 1.80 16.66 25.39
N VAL A 344 2.62 15.82 24.76
CA VAL A 344 3.17 14.61 25.38
C VAL A 344 4.69 14.57 25.15
N PRO A 345 5.49 14.00 26.07
CA PRO A 345 6.93 13.83 25.89
C PRO A 345 7.26 12.99 24.65
N ILE A 346 8.31 13.35 23.91
CA ILE A 346 8.57 12.88 22.53
C ILE A 346 8.99 11.38 22.44
N HIS A 347 9.17 10.69 23.57
CA HIS A 347 9.59 9.27 23.61
C HIS A 347 8.80 8.43 24.62
N SER A 348 7.54 8.79 24.90
CA SER A 348 6.69 8.03 25.83
C SER A 348 5.76 7.06 25.10
N LYS A 349 5.26 6.03 25.81
CA LYS A 349 4.24 5.11 25.27
C LYS A 349 2.98 5.87 24.84
N GLU A 350 2.66 6.96 25.53
CA GLU A 350 1.56 7.87 25.19
C GLU A 350 1.79 8.61 23.88
N ALA A 351 3.04 8.98 23.55
CA ALA A 351 3.37 9.59 22.26
C ALA A 351 3.20 8.60 21.11
N VAL A 352 3.62 7.34 21.28
CA VAL A 352 3.39 6.25 20.31
C VAL A 352 1.89 6.02 20.11
N LYS A 353 1.13 5.91 21.21
CA LYS A 353 -0.33 5.76 21.14
C LYS A 353 -0.99 6.95 20.44
N LYS A 354 -0.57 8.19 20.74
CA LYS A 354 -1.08 9.40 20.09
C LYS A 354 -0.76 9.42 18.60
N PHE A 355 0.44 8.96 18.22
CA PHE A 355 0.85 8.83 16.83
C PHE A 355 -0.04 7.86 16.07
N HIS A 356 -0.29 6.65 16.58
CA HIS A 356 -1.19 5.69 15.94
C HIS A 356 -2.63 6.20 15.90
N ASN A 357 -3.12 6.84 16.97
CA ASN A 357 -4.48 7.39 17.04
C ASN A 357 -4.71 8.58 16.10
N SER A 358 -3.65 9.17 15.54
CA SER A 358 -3.75 10.25 14.55
C SER A 358 -3.92 9.75 13.11
N LYS A 359 -3.78 8.45 12.88
CA LYS A 359 -3.79 7.84 11.55
C LYS A 359 -5.21 7.59 11.06
N LEU A 360 -5.42 7.82 9.78
CA LEU A 360 -6.66 7.62 9.03
C LEU A 360 -6.40 6.58 7.94
N HIS A 361 -7.46 6.03 7.35
CA HIS A 361 -7.35 5.16 6.20
C HIS A 361 -8.47 5.47 5.19
N PRO A 362 -8.19 5.60 3.87
CA PRO A 362 -9.21 5.94 2.87
C PRO A 362 -10.39 4.97 2.78
N SER A 363 -10.23 3.72 3.20
CA SER A 363 -11.33 2.75 3.27
C SER A 363 -12.26 2.92 4.49
N CYS A 364 -11.91 3.78 5.45
CA CYS A 364 -12.74 4.03 6.62
C CYS A 364 -13.79 5.09 6.33
N ASN A 365 -15.00 4.90 6.85
CA ASN A 365 -16.02 5.93 6.80
C ASN A 365 -15.53 7.23 7.42
N ASP A 366 -15.96 8.37 6.85
CA ASP A 366 -15.62 9.72 7.30
C ASP A 366 -14.13 10.08 7.33
N TRP A 367 -13.22 9.28 6.74
CA TRP A 367 -11.78 9.59 6.74
C TRP A 367 -11.49 10.97 6.14
N ALA A 368 -12.14 11.31 5.02
CA ALA A 368 -11.93 12.57 4.32
C ALA A 368 -12.46 13.74 5.14
N LYS A 369 -13.58 13.53 5.83
CA LYS A 369 -14.17 14.50 6.74
C LYS A 369 -13.28 14.74 7.96
N ALA A 370 -12.74 13.68 8.56
CA ALA A 370 -11.81 13.76 9.68
C ALA A 370 -10.52 14.50 9.28
N ALA A 371 -9.95 14.14 8.13
CA ALA A 371 -8.79 14.82 7.57
C ALA A 371 -9.08 16.30 7.29
N ALA A 372 -10.17 16.62 6.59
CA ALA A 372 -10.56 18.00 6.30
C ALA A 372 -10.81 18.84 7.56
N ALA A 373 -11.42 18.25 8.59
CA ALA A 373 -11.65 18.91 9.87
C ALA A 373 -10.33 19.22 10.59
N ASP A 374 -9.42 18.26 10.63
CA ASP A 374 -8.08 18.43 11.21
C ASP A 374 -7.29 19.52 10.48
N ILE A 375 -7.34 19.53 9.14
CA ILE A 375 -6.72 20.55 8.30
C ILE A 375 -7.29 21.94 8.60
N CYS A 376 -8.61 22.08 8.62
CA CYS A 376 -9.26 23.36 8.93
C CYS A 376 -8.86 23.85 10.32
N ALA A 377 -8.87 22.97 11.32
CA ALA A 377 -8.45 23.32 12.68
C ALA A 377 -6.98 23.80 12.72
N GLN A 378 -6.08 23.15 12.00
CA GLN A 378 -4.68 23.60 11.90
C GLN A 378 -4.54 24.96 11.22
N VAL A 379 -5.28 25.21 10.13
CA VAL A 379 -5.26 26.51 9.44
C VAL A 379 -5.83 27.60 10.36
N MET A 380 -6.92 27.34 11.08
CA MET A 380 -7.48 28.26 12.07
C MET A 380 -6.49 28.62 13.18
N VAL A 381 -5.74 27.63 13.68
CA VAL A 381 -4.70 27.86 14.70
C VAL A 381 -3.62 28.77 14.16
N THR A 382 -3.09 28.48 12.97
CA THR A 382 -1.93 29.21 12.44
C THR A 382 -2.28 30.60 11.94
N THR A 383 -3.43 30.77 11.31
CA THR A 383 -3.84 32.05 10.70
C THR A 383 -4.66 32.92 11.65
N GLY A 384 -5.27 32.35 12.68
CA GLY A 384 -6.29 33.03 13.49
C GLY A 384 -7.63 33.21 12.77
N ASN A 385 -7.73 32.80 11.50
CA ASN A 385 -8.97 32.86 10.75
C ASN A 385 -9.98 31.89 11.35
N THR A 386 -11.24 32.30 11.30
CA THR A 386 -12.35 31.57 11.92
C THR A 386 -13.43 31.22 10.91
N GLN A 387 -13.26 31.68 9.66
CA GLN A 387 -13.90 31.17 8.46
C GLN A 387 -12.75 30.68 7.59
N ILE A 388 -12.82 29.41 7.17
CA ILE A 388 -11.78 28.76 6.37
C ILE A 388 -12.42 28.40 5.04
N THR A 389 -11.81 28.84 3.95
CA THR A 389 -12.13 28.42 2.59
C THR A 389 -11.10 27.40 2.10
N LEU A 390 -11.38 26.71 1.00
CA LEU A 390 -10.39 25.87 0.34
C LEU A 390 -9.12 26.65 -0.07
N ASP A 391 -9.24 27.91 -0.45
CA ASP A 391 -8.10 28.74 -0.84
C ASP A 391 -7.23 29.12 0.37
N ASP A 392 -7.82 29.34 1.55
CA ASP A 392 -7.06 29.52 2.79
C ASP A 392 -6.25 28.26 3.12
N VAL A 393 -6.86 27.07 2.97
CA VAL A 393 -6.18 25.79 3.16
C VAL A 393 -4.99 25.65 2.21
N LYS A 394 -5.21 25.85 0.91
CA LYS A 394 -4.15 25.74 -0.11
C LYS A 394 -3.02 26.74 0.15
N LYS A 395 -3.35 28.00 0.45
CA LYS A 395 -2.37 29.06 0.70
C LYS A 395 -1.51 28.75 1.91
N GLU A 396 -2.13 28.32 3.01
CA GLU A 396 -1.40 27.96 4.23
C GLU A 396 -0.49 26.74 3.99
N TRP A 397 -0.98 25.72 3.29
CA TRP A 397 -0.22 24.52 2.99
C TRP A 397 0.99 24.79 2.09
N MET A 398 0.89 25.72 1.13
CA MET A 398 2.04 26.13 0.31
C MET A 398 3.18 26.76 1.11
N ASN A 399 2.90 27.24 2.33
CA ASN A 399 3.90 27.82 3.23
C ASN A 399 4.47 26.82 4.24
N ARG A 400 3.96 25.58 4.27
CA ARG A 400 4.41 24.53 5.18
C ARG A 400 5.42 23.62 4.48
N ASP A 401 6.37 23.12 5.25
CA ASP A 401 7.18 21.99 4.77
C ASP A 401 6.25 20.81 4.53
N SER A 402 6.29 20.25 3.33
CA SER A 402 5.47 19.11 2.91
C SER A 402 5.55 17.92 3.86
N HIS A 403 6.68 17.74 4.58
CA HIS A 403 6.81 16.69 5.58
C HIS A 403 5.79 16.85 6.71
N PHE A 404 5.32 18.05 7.04
CA PHE A 404 4.40 18.32 8.16
C PHE A 404 2.93 18.49 7.76
N VAL A 405 2.59 18.16 6.51
CA VAL A 405 1.28 18.46 5.93
C VAL A 405 0.35 17.25 6.01
N PHE A 406 0.60 16.22 5.21
CA PHE A 406 -0.16 14.98 5.20
C PHE A 406 0.70 13.85 4.63
N GLU A 407 1.06 12.89 5.49
CA GLU A 407 1.69 11.61 5.11
C GLU A 407 0.73 10.74 4.27
N ALA A 408 1.19 9.78 3.45
CA ALA A 408 0.44 8.55 3.15
C ALA A 408 1.27 7.29 3.52
N HIS A 409 0.69 6.29 4.20
CA HIS A 409 1.33 4.97 4.39
C HIS A 409 0.96 4.10 3.22
N LEU A 410 1.99 3.62 2.54
CA LEU A 410 1.83 2.57 1.56
C LEU A 410 2.43 1.27 2.09
N PRO A 411 1.98 0.12 1.58
CA PRO A 411 2.62 -1.16 1.84
C PRO A 411 4.16 -1.14 1.72
N SER A 412 4.80 -2.15 2.32
CA SER A 412 6.26 -2.25 2.42
C SER A 412 6.98 -2.32 1.07
N LEU A 413 6.24 -2.67 0.02
CA LEU A 413 6.71 -2.83 -1.34
C LEU A 413 5.63 -2.36 -2.31
N ILE A 414 5.94 -1.37 -3.14
CA ILE A 414 5.03 -0.81 -4.16
C ILE A 414 5.69 -0.90 -5.53
N PRO A 415 5.12 -1.67 -6.48
CA PRO A 415 5.67 -1.71 -7.83
C PRO A 415 5.60 -0.35 -8.52
N LEU A 416 6.58 -0.07 -9.37
CA LEU A 416 6.59 1.16 -10.18
C LEU A 416 5.39 1.28 -11.13
N SER A 417 4.72 0.18 -11.47
CA SER A 417 3.48 0.21 -12.26
C SER A 417 2.32 0.91 -11.54
N PHE A 418 2.42 1.10 -10.21
CA PHE A 418 1.44 1.84 -9.40
C PHE A 418 1.81 3.33 -9.25
N VAL A 419 2.87 3.79 -9.91
CA VAL A 419 3.26 5.21 -9.95
C VAL A 419 2.58 5.87 -11.16
N ASP A 420 1.63 6.76 -10.90
CA ASP A 420 0.92 7.54 -11.93
C ASP A 420 1.85 8.50 -12.68
N LYS A 421 2.65 9.26 -11.92
CA LYS A 421 3.41 10.40 -12.47
C LYS A 421 4.76 10.56 -11.79
N ILE A 422 5.80 10.82 -12.58
CA ILE A 422 7.12 11.22 -12.09
C ILE A 422 7.36 12.68 -12.46
N ILE A 423 7.62 13.52 -11.46
CA ILE A 423 7.95 14.94 -11.60
C ILE A 423 9.43 15.15 -11.31
N ILE A 424 10.11 15.75 -12.29
CA ILE A 424 11.53 16.11 -12.24
C ILE A 424 11.66 17.63 -12.27
N PRO A 425 11.92 18.30 -11.15
CA PRO A 425 12.14 19.74 -11.11
C PRO A 425 13.39 20.14 -11.91
N LYS A 426 13.27 21.14 -12.79
CA LYS A 426 14.38 21.61 -13.65
C LYS A 426 15.62 22.12 -12.89
N GLN A 427 15.49 22.53 -11.62
CA GLN A 427 16.54 23.20 -10.85
C GLN A 427 16.84 22.61 -9.47
N LEU A 428 16.34 21.41 -9.14
CA LEU A 428 16.62 20.79 -7.84
C LEU A 428 17.09 19.35 -8.03
N GLY A 429 18.16 18.98 -7.32
CA GLY A 429 18.62 17.59 -7.19
C GLY A 429 17.68 16.70 -6.38
N LYS A 430 16.35 16.85 -6.51
CA LYS A 430 15.30 16.10 -5.83
C LYS A 430 14.19 15.77 -6.84
N LEU A 431 13.71 14.53 -6.86
CA LEU A 431 12.66 13.99 -7.73
C LEU A 431 11.40 13.71 -6.90
N ILE A 432 10.22 13.80 -7.50
CA ILE A 432 8.94 13.51 -6.85
C ILE A 432 8.18 12.51 -7.71
N ALA A 433 7.74 11.38 -7.14
CA ALA A 433 6.86 10.42 -7.79
C ALA A 433 5.47 10.43 -7.13
N PHE A 434 4.40 10.32 -7.90
CA PHE A 434 3.02 10.21 -7.43
C PHE A 434 2.60 8.75 -7.51
N LEU A 435 2.07 8.24 -6.42
CA LEU A 435 1.51 6.90 -6.30
C LEU A 435 -0.01 7.01 -6.40
N LEU A 436 -0.64 5.98 -6.96
CA LEU A 436 -2.09 5.96 -7.25
C LEU A 436 -2.94 5.93 -5.97
#